data_AF-A0A9D4VX41-F1
#
_entry.id   AF-A0A9D4VX41-F1
#
_cell.length_a   1.000
_cell.length_b   1.000
_cell.length_c   1.000
_cell.angle_alpha   90.00
_cell.angle_beta   90.00
_cell.angle_gamma   90.00
#
_symmetry.space_group_name_H-M   'P 1'
#
loop_
_entity.id
_entity.type
_entity.pdbx_description
1 polymer ?
#
loop_
_entity_poly.entity_id
_entity_poly.type
_entity_poly.pdbx_seq_one_letter_code
_entity_poly.pdbx_strand_id
1 'polypeptide(L)'
;MICSESMEGAGLQKNQIDEIVLVGGSTRIPKVQQLVKDFFEGKEPNKGVNPGEVVDIDDQVIYLGKVSVSLTHTIKAMEPFFTVVLSSFLLGEVRTFWVISSLLLIVGGVALASMTKVSFNWIGFSTAMASNLTNQLRNVVSKKTNG
;
A
#
# COMPACT_ATOMS: atom_id res chain seq x y z
N MET A 1 -10.03 6.46 -19.98
CA MET A 1 -10.69 5.29 -19.39
C MET A 1 -10.21 5.04 -17.96
N ILE A 2 -8.89 4.87 -17.75
CA ILE A 2 -8.29 4.60 -16.42
C ILE A 2 -8.72 5.61 -15.34
N CYS A 3 -8.59 6.93 -15.57
CA CYS A 3 -8.99 7.92 -14.55
C CYS A 3 -10.47 7.90 -14.19
N SER A 4 -11.37 7.41 -15.07
CA SER A 4 -12.79 7.32 -14.74
C SER A 4 -13.06 6.09 -13.87
N GLU A 5 -12.47 4.95 -14.23
CA GLU A 5 -12.58 3.71 -13.45
C GLU A 5 -11.95 3.85 -12.06
N SER A 6 -10.79 4.51 -11.96
CA SER A 6 -10.14 4.77 -10.66
C SER A 6 -10.98 5.66 -9.76
N MET A 7 -11.67 6.66 -10.32
CA MET A 7 -12.55 7.55 -9.56
C MET A 7 -13.82 6.83 -9.08
N GLU A 8 -14.38 5.96 -9.91
CA GLU A 8 -15.53 5.14 -9.56
C GLU A 8 -15.17 4.10 -8.49
N GLY A 9 -14.01 3.43 -8.62
CA GLY A 9 -13.49 2.52 -7.60
C GLY A 9 -13.18 3.20 -6.26
N ALA A 10 -12.80 4.48 -6.29
CA ALA A 10 -12.59 5.29 -5.08
C ALA A 10 -13.88 5.91 -4.52
N GLY A 11 -15.00 5.88 -5.27
CA GLY A 11 -16.24 6.54 -4.90
C GLY A 11 -16.13 8.07 -4.82
N LEU A 12 -15.21 8.68 -5.57
CA LEU A 12 -14.93 10.11 -5.55
C LEU A 12 -15.43 10.78 -6.82
N GLN A 13 -15.86 12.03 -6.70
CA GLN A 13 -16.16 12.90 -7.84
C GLN A 13 -14.94 13.75 -8.20
N LYS A 14 -14.83 14.17 -9.47
CA LYS A 14 -13.69 14.94 -9.99
C LYS A 14 -13.41 16.23 -9.21
N ASN A 15 -14.45 16.86 -8.70
CA ASN A 15 -14.37 18.07 -7.89
C ASN A 15 -13.83 17.83 -6.47
N GLN A 16 -13.82 16.58 -5.99
CA GLN A 16 -13.29 16.20 -4.67
C GLN A 16 -11.79 15.91 -4.67
N ILE A 17 -11.12 16.00 -5.82
CA ILE A 17 -9.68 15.80 -5.92
C ILE A 17 -8.99 17.12 -5.64
N ASP A 18 -8.34 17.26 -4.48
CA ASP A 18 -7.65 18.51 -4.09
C ASP A 18 -6.37 18.76 -4.91
N GLU A 19 -5.54 17.73 -5.07
CA GLU A 19 -4.24 17.82 -5.74
C GLU A 19 -4.02 16.66 -6.71
N ILE A 20 -3.39 16.95 -7.84
CA ILE A 20 -3.02 15.95 -8.85
C ILE A 20 -1.51 15.85 -8.86
N VAL A 21 -0.97 14.66 -8.56
CA VAL A 21 0.47 14.43 -8.56
C VAL A 21 0.83 13.51 -9.72
N LEU A 22 1.73 13.95 -10.61
CA LEU A 22 2.23 13.13 -11.71
C LEU A 22 3.63 12.60 -11.39
N VAL A 23 3.72 11.31 -11.09
CA VAL A 23 5.00 10.62 -10.82
C VAL A 23 5.46 9.77 -12.01
N GLY A 24 6.79 9.64 -12.18
CA GLY A 24 7.41 8.72 -13.13
C GLY A 24 7.62 9.26 -14.55
N GLY A 25 7.59 8.38 -15.55
CA GLY A 25 7.89 8.72 -16.95
C GLY A 25 6.81 9.61 -17.61
N SER A 26 5.57 9.50 -17.14
CA SER A 26 4.42 10.28 -17.61
C SER A 26 4.58 11.79 -17.37
N THR A 27 5.37 12.18 -16.37
CA THR A 27 5.69 13.59 -16.06
C THR A 27 6.49 14.27 -17.18
N ARG A 28 7.10 13.51 -18.10
CA ARG A 28 7.84 14.04 -19.27
C ARG A 28 7.01 14.07 -20.56
N ILE A 29 5.80 13.51 -20.55
CA ILE A 29 4.95 13.41 -21.75
C ILE A 29 3.94 14.57 -21.75
N PRO A 30 4.09 15.60 -22.60
CA PRO A 30 3.23 16.79 -22.58
C PRO A 30 1.77 16.46 -22.90
N LYS A 31 1.52 15.45 -23.75
CA LYS A 31 0.17 15.03 -24.11
C LYS A 31 -0.58 14.37 -22.94
N VAL A 32 0.11 13.65 -22.06
CA VAL A 32 -0.48 13.08 -20.85
C VAL A 32 -0.85 14.20 -19.87
N GLN A 33 0.00 15.20 -19.71
CA GLN A 33 -0.27 16.35 -18.84
C GLN A 33 -1.51 17.13 -19.30
N GLN A 34 -1.66 17.36 -20.61
CA GLN A 34 -2.87 18.00 -21.17
C GLN A 34 -4.12 17.16 -20.92
N LEU A 35 -4.08 15.86 -21.21
CA LEU A 35 -5.24 14.98 -20.99
C LEU A 35 -5.67 14.93 -19.52
N VAL A 36 -4.71 14.91 -18.59
CA VAL A 36 -4.98 14.95 -17.15
C VAL A 36 -5.57 16.31 -16.76
N LYS A 37 -4.99 17.41 -17.25
CA LYS A 37 -5.49 18.77 -17.02
C LYS A 37 -6.92 18.94 -17.54
N ASP A 38 -7.21 18.46 -18.75
CA ASP A 38 -8.55 18.51 -19.35
C ASP A 38 -9.55 17.63 -18.60
N PHE A 39 -9.10 16.47 -18.10
CA PHE A 39 -9.97 15.55 -17.36
C PHE A 39 -10.40 16.08 -15.99
N PHE A 40 -9.51 16.84 -15.30
CA PHE A 40 -9.72 17.42 -13.98
C PHE A 40 -9.94 18.94 -14.04
N GLU A 41 -10.68 19.43 -15.04
CA GLU A 41 -11.20 20.81 -15.11
C GLU A 41 -10.11 21.91 -15.08
N GLY A 42 -8.96 21.64 -15.69
CA GLY A 42 -7.87 22.60 -15.80
C GLY A 42 -6.88 22.60 -14.64
N LYS A 43 -7.05 21.74 -13.62
CA LYS A 43 -6.10 21.62 -12.50
C LYS A 43 -4.72 21.18 -13.01
N GLU A 44 -3.69 21.94 -12.64
CA GLU A 44 -2.32 21.64 -13.06
C GLU A 44 -1.71 20.51 -12.23
N PRO A 45 -1.20 19.44 -12.86
CA PRO A 45 -0.56 18.37 -12.14
C PRO A 45 0.80 18.80 -11.56
N ASN A 46 0.97 18.59 -10.26
CA ASN A 46 2.21 18.84 -9.54
C ASN A 46 3.27 17.82 -9.95
N LYS A 47 4.45 18.34 -10.29
CA LYS A 47 5.63 17.58 -10.76
C LYS A 47 6.77 17.58 -9.74
N GLY A 48 6.61 18.33 -8.64
CA GLY A 48 7.65 18.58 -7.63
C GLY A 48 7.62 17.61 -6.46
N VAL A 49 6.73 16.63 -6.46
CA VAL A 49 6.68 15.62 -5.39
C VAL A 49 7.85 14.67 -5.57
N ASN A 50 8.68 14.54 -4.54
CA ASN A 50 9.81 13.64 -4.58
C ASN A 50 9.26 12.21 -4.71
N PRO A 51 9.70 11.38 -5.67
CA PRO A 51 9.24 9.99 -5.77
C PRO A 51 9.54 9.18 -4.50
N GLY A 52 10.49 9.64 -3.67
CA GLY A 52 10.75 9.10 -2.34
C GLY A 52 9.76 9.53 -1.26
N GLU A 53 8.80 10.41 -1.59
CA GLU A 53 7.72 10.87 -0.71
C GLU A 53 6.35 10.25 -1.05
N VAL A 54 6.27 9.43 -2.10
CA VAL A 54 5.04 8.71 -2.48
C VAL A 54 5.41 7.25 -2.62
N VAL A 55 4.86 6.40 -1.75
CA VAL A 55 5.07 4.96 -1.86
C VAL A 55 3.75 4.24 -1.96
N ASP A 56 3.73 3.33 -2.92
CA ASP A 56 2.60 2.49 -3.24
C ASP A 56 2.74 1.14 -2.50
N ILE A 57 1.80 0.89 -1.59
CA ILE A 57 1.72 -0.34 -0.81
C ILE A 57 0.41 -1.01 -1.19
N ASP A 58 0.50 -2.12 -1.91
CA ASP A 58 -0.62 -3.02 -2.21
C ASP A 58 -1.86 -2.29 -2.75
N ASP A 59 -1.66 -1.53 -3.84
CA ASP A 59 -2.69 -0.76 -4.56
C ASP A 59 -3.23 0.45 -3.75
N GLN A 60 -2.55 0.83 -2.66
CA GLN A 60 -2.77 2.07 -1.94
C GLN A 60 -1.56 3.00 -2.00
N VAL A 61 -1.81 4.19 -2.54
CA VAL A 61 -0.89 5.32 -2.51
C VAL A 61 -0.88 5.91 -1.10
N ILE A 62 0.23 5.72 -0.38
CA ILE A 62 0.45 6.34 0.92
C ILE A 62 1.39 7.53 0.73
N TYR A 63 0.91 8.73 1.04
CA TYR A 63 1.73 9.93 1.07
C TYR A 63 2.75 9.86 2.22
N LEU A 64 4.03 9.81 1.90
CA LEU A 64 5.17 9.67 2.81
C LEU A 64 5.63 10.97 3.46
N GLY A 65 4.71 11.89 3.76
CA GLY A 65 4.97 12.75 4.91
C GLY A 65 5.11 11.94 6.21
N LYS A 66 4.72 10.64 6.20
CA LYS A 66 4.53 9.83 7.41
C LYS A 66 5.18 8.44 7.42
N VAL A 67 5.84 7.91 6.39
CA VAL A 67 6.48 6.56 6.47
C VAL A 67 7.77 6.55 5.66
N SER A 68 8.85 5.94 6.18
CA SER A 68 10.09 5.80 5.41
C SER A 68 10.01 4.65 4.40
N VAL A 69 10.65 4.80 3.24
CA VAL A 69 10.76 3.75 2.21
C VAL A 69 11.25 2.43 2.80
N SER A 70 12.20 2.48 3.73
CA SER A 70 12.74 1.30 4.42
C SER A 70 11.72 0.58 5.31
N LEU A 71 10.68 1.26 5.77
CA LEU A 71 9.62 0.70 6.60
C LEU A 71 8.55 0.03 5.73
N THR A 72 8.31 0.53 4.51
CA THR A 72 7.44 -0.14 3.54
C THR A 72 7.93 -1.54 3.18
N HIS A 73 9.23 -1.70 2.91
CA HIS A 73 9.81 -3.02 2.61
C HIS A 73 9.63 -4.00 3.79
N THR A 74 9.68 -3.47 5.01
CA THR A 74 9.43 -4.23 6.23
C THR A 74 7.97 -4.70 6.33
N ILE A 75 7.00 -3.85 5.98
CA ILE A 75 5.57 -4.22 5.97
C ILE A 75 5.29 -5.30 4.94
N LYS A 76 5.81 -5.16 3.72
CA LYS A 76 5.66 -6.18 2.66
C LYS A 76 6.30 -7.51 3.04
N ALA A 77 7.46 -7.49 3.69
CA ALA A 77 8.11 -8.71 4.19
C ALA A 77 7.27 -9.47 5.23
N MET A 78 6.32 -8.81 5.91
CA MET A 78 5.42 -9.46 6.87
C MET A 78 4.15 -10.04 6.24
N GLU A 79 3.83 -9.77 4.97
CA GLU A 79 2.69 -10.38 4.27
C GLU A 79 2.54 -11.89 4.50
N PRO A 80 3.57 -12.73 4.27
CA PRO A 80 3.46 -14.17 4.48
C PRO A 80 3.11 -14.53 5.93
N PHE A 81 3.53 -13.73 6.92
CA PHE A 81 3.12 -13.94 8.32
C PHE A 81 1.59 -13.83 8.46
N PHE A 82 1.00 -12.75 7.95
CA PHE A 82 -0.45 -12.53 8.10
C PHE A 82 -1.26 -13.52 7.30
N THR A 83 -0.84 -13.84 6.07
CA THR A 83 -1.49 -14.88 5.28
C THR A 83 -1.49 -16.19 6.04
N VAL A 84 -0.37 -16.56 6.68
CA VAL A 84 -0.26 -17.78 7.47
C VAL A 84 -1.22 -17.78 8.64
N VAL A 85 -1.17 -16.74 9.47
CA VAL A 85 -1.98 -16.65 10.69
C VAL A 85 -3.47 -16.60 10.36
N LEU A 86 -3.88 -15.77 9.39
CA LEU A 86 -5.27 -15.68 8.96
C LEU A 86 -5.76 -16.98 8.33
N SER A 87 -4.94 -17.66 7.52
CA SER A 87 -5.32 -18.96 6.95
C SER A 87 -5.50 -20.01 8.04
N SER A 88 -4.55 -20.10 8.99
CA SER A 88 -4.67 -21.03 10.12
C SER A 88 -5.91 -20.74 10.97
N PHE A 89 -6.25 -19.47 11.21
CA PHE A 89 -7.42 -19.08 11.99
C PHE A 89 -8.74 -19.30 11.25
N LEU A 90 -8.82 -18.97 9.95
CA LEU A 90 -10.07 -19.03 9.17
C LEU A 90 -10.35 -20.40 8.54
N LEU A 91 -9.31 -21.14 8.16
CA LEU A 91 -9.43 -22.47 7.55
C LEU A 91 -9.17 -23.61 8.54
N GLY A 92 -8.61 -23.32 9.73
CA GLY A 92 -8.31 -24.36 10.73
C GLY A 92 -7.14 -25.26 10.35
N GLU A 93 -6.41 -24.97 9.27
CA GLU A 93 -5.19 -25.70 8.90
C GLU A 93 -4.07 -25.35 9.88
N VAL A 94 -3.78 -26.28 10.79
CA VAL A 94 -2.60 -26.17 11.64
C VAL A 94 -1.34 -26.30 10.78
N ARG A 95 -0.65 -25.18 10.58
CA ARG A 95 0.61 -25.17 9.86
C ARG A 95 1.71 -25.80 10.71
N THR A 96 2.63 -26.52 10.08
CA THR A 96 3.77 -27.18 10.73
C THR A 96 4.55 -26.24 11.65
N PHE A 97 5.00 -26.77 12.80
CA PHE A 97 5.77 -26.06 13.83
C PHE A 97 6.97 -25.25 13.28
N TRP A 98 7.65 -25.78 12.27
CA TRP A 98 8.76 -25.12 11.57
C TRP A 98 8.38 -23.79 10.92
N VAL A 99 7.15 -23.66 10.42
CA VAL A 99 6.69 -22.42 9.78
C VAL A 99 6.38 -21.36 10.82
N ILE A 100 5.86 -21.75 11.99
CA ILE A 100 5.61 -20.82 13.10
C ILE A 100 6.92 -20.26 13.63
N SER A 101 7.95 -21.11 13.76
CA SER A 101 9.28 -20.69 14.22
C SER A 101 9.95 -19.69 13.26
N SER A 102 9.89 -19.91 11.95
CA SER A 102 10.43 -18.95 10.97
C SER A 102 9.65 -17.63 10.97
N LEU A 103 8.33 -17.69 11.14
CA LEU A 103 7.46 -16.52 11.25
C LEU A 103 7.84 -15.63 12.44
N LEU A 104 8.13 -16.26 13.59
CA LEU A 104 8.45 -15.56 14.83
C LEU A 104 9.81 -14.87 14.75
N LEU A 105 10.78 -15.50 14.08
CA LEU A 105 12.08 -14.90 13.78
C LEU A 105 11.97 -13.68 12.84
N ILE A 106 11.14 -13.77 11.79
CA ILE A 106 10.91 -12.68 10.84
C ILE A 106 10.27 -11.49 11.55
N VAL A 107 9.20 -11.72 12.34
CA VAL A 107 8.54 -10.65 13.11
C VAL A 107 9.49 -10.03 14.13
N GLY A 108 10.32 -10.84 14.80
CA GLY A 108 11.34 -10.34 15.72
C GLY A 108 12.35 -9.41 15.05
N GLY A 109 12.86 -9.80 13.88
CA GLY A 109 13.79 -8.97 13.10
C GLY A 109 13.15 -7.67 12.60
N VAL A 110 11.89 -7.74 12.17
CA VAL A 110 11.10 -6.58 11.75
C VAL A 110 10.84 -5.61 12.90
N ALA A 111 10.48 -6.11 14.09
CA ALA A 111 10.25 -5.29 15.27
C ALA A 111 11.54 -4.56 15.68
N LEU A 112 12.68 -5.26 15.74
CA LEU A 112 14.00 -4.68 16.02
C LEU A 112 14.41 -3.62 14.99
N ALA A 113 14.22 -3.90 13.69
CA ALA A 113 14.53 -2.94 12.62
C ALA A 113 13.59 -1.73 12.60
N SER A 114 12.39 -1.86 13.14
CA SER A 114 11.42 -0.77 13.28
C SER A 114 11.79 0.14 14.45
N MET A 115 12.25 -0.43 15.57
CA MET A 115 12.66 0.31 16.76
C MET A 115 13.94 1.12 16.59
N THR A 116 14.83 0.74 15.66
CA THR A 116 16.09 1.46 15.40
C THR A 116 15.93 2.67 14.46
N LYS A 117 14.73 2.91 13.93
CA LYS A 117 14.47 4.05 13.02
C LYS A 117 14.13 5.31 13.81
N VAL A 118 15.01 6.30 13.74
CA VAL A 118 14.89 7.61 14.42
C VAL A 118 13.64 8.42 13.97
N SER A 119 13.07 8.12 12.80
CA SER A 119 11.85 8.77 12.27
C SER A 119 10.66 7.81 12.16
N PHE A 120 10.46 6.94 13.16
CA PHE A 120 9.32 6.04 13.15
C PHE A 120 8.01 6.79 13.38
N ASN A 121 7.05 6.62 12.48
CA ASN A 121 5.71 7.21 12.59
C ASN A 121 4.67 6.10 12.66
N TRP A 122 4.04 6.01 13.83
CA TRP A 122 3.11 4.94 14.18
C TRP A 122 1.80 5.00 13.40
N ILE A 123 1.33 6.20 13.05
CA ILE A 123 0.06 6.38 12.33
C ILE A 123 0.21 5.86 10.90
N GLY A 124 1.27 6.31 10.21
CA GLY A 124 1.56 5.84 8.85
C GLY A 124 1.83 4.34 8.79
N PHE A 125 2.56 3.81 9.78
CA PHE A 125 2.78 2.37 9.93
C PHE A 125 1.45 1.62 10.10
N SER A 126 0.59 2.05 11.01
CA SER A 126 -0.69 1.38 11.31
C SER A 126 -1.61 1.35 10.08
N THR A 127 -1.72 2.48 9.37
CA THR A 127 -2.54 2.56 8.15
C THR A 127 -2.01 1.63 7.06
N ALA A 128 -0.70 1.66 6.78
CA ALA A 128 -0.07 0.78 5.81
C ALA A 128 -0.27 -0.71 6.17
N MET A 129 -0.15 -1.03 7.45
CA MET A 129 -0.34 -2.38 7.97
C MET A 129 -1.80 -2.85 7.86
N ALA A 130 -2.76 -1.98 8.15
CA ALA A 130 -4.18 -2.26 8.08
C ALA A 130 -4.62 -2.56 6.65
N SER A 131 -4.12 -1.79 5.67
CA SER A 131 -4.41 -2.01 4.26
C SER A 131 -3.84 -3.34 3.77
N ASN A 132 -2.57 -3.63 4.11
CA ASN A 132 -1.96 -4.91 3.79
C ASN A 132 -2.74 -6.08 4.42
N LEU A 133 -3.11 -5.98 5.70
CA LEU A 133 -3.92 -6.99 6.38
C LEU A 133 -5.28 -7.20 5.71
N THR A 134 -5.93 -6.12 5.27
CA THR A 134 -7.22 -6.18 4.57
C THR A 134 -7.09 -6.92 3.23
N ASN A 135 -6.02 -6.67 2.49
CA ASN A 135 -5.75 -7.37 1.23
C ASN A 135 -5.41 -8.85 1.46
N GLN A 136 -4.61 -9.17 2.47
CA GLN A 136 -4.32 -10.56 2.83
C GLN A 136 -5.57 -11.30 3.30
N LEU A 137 -6.43 -10.64 4.08
CA LEU A 137 -7.72 -11.18 4.49
C LEU A 137 -8.61 -11.48 3.27
N ARG A 138 -8.72 -10.53 2.33
CA ARG A 138 -9.45 -10.74 1.07
C ARG A 138 -8.90 -11.94 0.31
N ASN A 139 -7.57 -12.07 0.19
CA ASN A 139 -6.93 -13.17 -0.51
C ASN A 139 -7.22 -14.53 0.16
N VAL A 140 -7.17 -14.60 1.49
CA VAL A 140 -7.47 -15.84 2.23
C VAL A 140 -8.95 -16.20 2.16
N VAL A 141 -9.85 -15.23 2.31
CA VAL A 141 -11.30 -15.45 2.19
C VAL A 141 -11.70 -15.84 0.77
N SER A 142 -11.08 -15.24 -0.24
CA SER A 142 -11.26 -15.63 -1.65
C SER A 142 -10.87 -17.07 -1.89
N LYS A 143 -9.74 -17.53 -1.33
CA LYS A 143 -9.33 -18.95 -1.38
C LYS A 143 -10.35 -19.88 -0.73
N LYS A 144 -11.01 -19.45 0.36
CA LYS A 144 -12.05 -20.22 1.05
C LYS A 144 -13.37 -20.27 0.27
N THR A 145 -13.67 -19.26 -0.53
CA THR A 145 -14.95 -19.12 -1.26
C THR A 145 -14.88 -19.76 -2.65
N ASN A 146 -13.68 -19.80 -3.26
CA ASN A 146 -13.43 -20.45 -4.56
C ASN A 146 -12.99 -21.91 -4.43
N GLY A 147 -13.04 -22.48 -3.22
CA GLY A 147 -12.69 -23.87 -2.90
C GLY A 147 -13.91 -24.71 -2.56
#